data_AF-A0A835DCD2-F1
#
_entry.id   AF-A0A835DCD2-F1
#
_cell.length_a   1.000
_cell.length_b   1.000
_cell.length_c   1.000
_cell.angle_alpha   90.00
_cell.angle_beta   90.00
_cell.angle_gamma   90.00
#
_symmetry.space_group_name_H-M   'P 1'
#
loop_
_entity.id
_entity.type
_entity.pdbx_description
1 polymer ?
#
loop_
_entity_poly.entity_id
_entity_poly.type
_entity_poly.pdbx_seq_one_letter_code
_entity_poly.pdbx_strand_id
1 'polypeptide(L)'
;MKQRFLAGCRPFIGMDGYFLKGPFGGMLLTALALDGDLGIYPIAFVVVESKTKESWKFFICHLHSVLGDVRDLTLMTDRQKGVLPAIEEIMPEANNKYCARHIYSNFSANHLGLELKTHF
;
A
#
# COMPACT_ATOMS: atom_id res chain seq x y z
N MET A 1 11.26 -15.00 -1.87
CA MET A 1 10.05 -14.15 -1.68
C MET A 1 9.15 -14.13 -2.91
N LYS A 2 9.65 -13.75 -4.12
CA LYS A 2 8.87 -13.75 -5.38
C LYS A 2 8.09 -15.04 -5.66
N GLN A 3 8.76 -16.20 -5.67
CA GLN A 3 8.13 -17.49 -5.98
C GLN A 3 6.97 -17.84 -5.05
N ARG A 4 7.06 -17.52 -3.75
CA ARG A 4 5.98 -17.77 -2.80
C ARG A 4 4.78 -16.86 -3.02
N PHE A 5 5.03 -15.59 -3.33
CA PHE A 5 3.96 -14.67 -3.73
C PHE A 5 3.25 -15.18 -4.99
N LEU A 6 4.00 -15.47 -6.06
CA LEU A 6 3.42 -15.90 -7.33
C LEU A 6 2.72 -17.26 -7.27
N ALA A 7 3.15 -18.16 -6.37
CA ALA A 7 2.58 -19.51 -6.27
C ALA A 7 1.39 -19.63 -5.31
N GLY A 8 1.28 -18.75 -4.31
CA GLY A 8 0.31 -18.93 -3.22
C GLY A 8 -0.41 -17.67 -2.76
N CYS A 9 -0.04 -16.49 -3.27
CA CYS A 9 -0.73 -15.25 -2.95
C CYS A 9 -1.73 -14.84 -4.02
N ARG A 10 -2.79 -14.18 -3.57
CA ARG A 10 -3.74 -13.48 -4.43
C ARG A 10 -3.00 -12.34 -5.15
N PRO A 11 -3.43 -11.93 -6.35
CA PRO A 11 -2.88 -10.77 -7.06
C PRO A 11 -3.34 -9.47 -6.39
N PHE A 12 -3.00 -9.31 -5.12
CA PHE A 12 -3.39 -8.22 -4.25
C PHE A 12 -2.23 -7.84 -3.33
N ILE A 13 -1.92 -6.56 -3.27
CA ILE A 13 -0.92 -6.01 -2.36
C ILE A 13 -1.50 -4.80 -1.64
N GLY A 14 -1.53 -4.87 -0.31
CA GLY A 14 -1.73 -3.70 0.55
C GLY A 14 -0.41 -3.00 0.79
N MET A 15 -0.36 -1.70 0.57
CA MET A 15 0.78 -0.86 0.92
C MET A 15 0.36 0.23 1.88
N ASP A 16 1.17 0.42 2.91
CA ASP A 16 0.96 1.46 3.92
C ASP A 16 2.32 1.97 4.42
N GLY A 17 2.29 3.18 4.95
CA GLY A 17 3.43 3.77 5.64
C GLY A 17 3.08 4.17 7.07
N TYR A 18 3.98 3.93 8.01
CA TYR A 18 3.78 4.28 9.41
C TYR A 18 4.96 5.11 9.94
N PHE A 19 4.66 6.15 10.72
CA PHE A 19 5.69 6.97 11.37
C PHE A 19 6.34 6.21 12.52
N LEU A 20 7.66 6.03 12.46
CA LEU A 20 8.39 5.35 13.52
C LEU A 20 8.55 6.28 14.72
N LYS A 21 8.23 5.76 15.91
CA LYS A 21 8.47 6.45 17.19
C LYS A 21 9.80 5.97 17.75
N GLY A 22 10.72 6.90 17.99
CA GLY A 22 12.04 6.58 18.55
C GLY A 22 13.05 7.68 18.27
N PRO A 23 14.27 7.57 18.79
CA PRO A 23 15.31 8.60 18.65
C PRO A 23 15.73 8.87 17.20
N PHE A 24 15.53 7.89 16.30
CA PHE A 24 15.92 7.99 14.89
C PHE A 24 14.76 8.37 13.95
N GLY A 25 13.52 8.42 14.45
CA GLY A 25 12.33 8.78 13.67
C GLY A 25 12.18 8.00 12.35
N GLY A 26 11.71 8.70 11.32
CA GLY A 26 11.54 8.16 9.98
C GLY A 26 10.18 7.49 9.74
N MET A 27 10.12 6.80 8.61
CA MET A 27 8.90 6.28 8.02
C MET A 27 9.10 4.85 7.57
N LEU A 28 8.34 3.92 8.12
CA LEU A 28 8.32 2.53 7.66
C LEU A 28 7.30 2.40 6.54
N LEU A 29 7.74 2.11 5.31
CA LEU A 29 6.87 1.71 4.21
C LEU A 29 6.81 0.18 4.14
N THR A 30 5.63 -0.37 3.89
CA THR A 30 5.41 -1.82 3.87
C THR A 30 4.56 -2.23 2.67
N ALA A 31 4.79 -3.44 2.18
CA ALA A 31 3.98 -4.11 1.17
C ALA A 31 3.63 -5.52 1.67
N LEU A 32 2.34 -5.80 1.76
CA LEU A 32 1.78 -7.05 2.28
C LEU A 32 0.85 -7.66 1.22
N ALA A 33 0.91 -8.98 1.06
CA ALA A 33 -0.03 -9.74 0.26
C ALA A 33 -1.00 -10.53 1.13
N LEU A 34 -2.05 -11.06 0.51
CA LEU A 34 -2.90 -12.08 1.09
C LEU A 34 -2.63 -13.41 0.41
N ASP A 35 -2.42 -14.46 1.18
CA ASP A 35 -2.34 -15.81 0.65
C ASP A 35 -3.72 -16.38 0.28
N GLY A 36 -3.74 -17.59 -0.29
CA GLY A 36 -4.97 -18.31 -0.65
C GLY A 36 -5.93 -18.47 0.54
N ASP A 37 -5.39 -18.61 1.74
CA ASP A 37 -6.08 -18.87 3.00
C ASP A 37 -6.38 -17.59 3.81
N LEU A 38 -6.25 -16.42 3.17
CA LEU A 38 -6.46 -15.09 3.79
C LEU A 38 -5.43 -14.73 4.87
N GLY A 39 -4.32 -15.46 4.94
CA GLY A 39 -3.15 -15.11 5.74
C GLY A 39 -2.42 -13.89 5.20
N ILE A 40 -1.85 -13.08 6.11
CA ILE A 40 -1.01 -11.94 5.73
C ILE A 40 0.39 -12.44 5.40
N TYR A 41 0.86 -12.13 4.20
CA TYR A 41 2.20 -12.47 3.74
C TYR A 41 3.03 -11.20 3.51
N PRO A 42 4.05 -10.91 4.35
CA PRO A 42 4.93 -9.76 4.14
C PRO A 42 5.80 -9.93 2.90
N ILE A 43 5.76 -8.96 1.99
CA ILE A 43 6.58 -8.98 0.76
C ILE A 43 7.85 -8.16 0.95
N ALA A 44 7.70 -6.91 1.39
CA ALA A 44 8.81 -5.97 1.51
C ALA A 44 8.49 -4.88 2.54
N PHE A 45 9.56 -4.31 3.11
CA PHE A 45 9.50 -3.11 3.93
C PHE A 45 10.78 -2.30 3.77
N VAL A 46 10.70 -1.01 4.04
CA VAL A 46 11.85 -0.11 4.04
C VAL A 46 11.64 1.04 5.02
N VAL A 47 12.71 1.51 5.63
CA VAL A 47 12.69 2.76 6.41
C VAL A 47 13.20 3.89 5.52
N VAL A 48 12.40 4.93 5.36
CA VAL A 48 12.72 6.13 4.60
C VAL A 48 12.61 7.36 5.49
N GLU A 49 13.20 8.47 5.06
CA GLU A 49 13.20 9.72 5.82
C GLU A 49 11.80 10.34 5.89
N SER A 50 11.02 10.25 4.80
CA SER A 50 9.70 10.89 4.71
C SER A 50 8.77 10.25 3.66
N LYS A 51 7.46 10.55 3.74
CA LYS A 51 6.40 10.07 2.82
C LYS A 51 6.34 10.90 1.53
N THR A 52 7.46 11.04 0.82
CA THR A 52 7.53 11.78 -0.46
C THR A 52 7.21 10.88 -1.66
N LYS A 53 6.92 11.49 -2.82
CA LYS A 53 6.77 10.75 -4.08
C LYS A 53 8.04 9.95 -4.38
N GLU A 54 9.21 10.54 -4.15
CA GLU A 54 10.51 9.95 -4.42
C GLU A 54 10.76 8.71 -3.55
N SER A 55 10.38 8.77 -2.26
CA SER A 55 10.50 7.64 -1.34
C SER A 55 9.57 6.49 -1.74
N TRP A 56 8.34 6.80 -2.14
CA TRP A 56 7.40 5.80 -2.68
C TRP A 56 7.87 5.22 -4.00
N LYS A 57 8.38 6.05 -4.91
CA LYS A 57 8.94 5.61 -6.19
C LYS A 57 10.12 4.66 -5.96
N PHE A 58 11.05 5.02 -5.08
CA PHE A 58 12.16 4.15 -4.69
C PHE A 58 11.63 2.79 -4.22
N PHE A 59 10.69 2.76 -3.29
CA PHE A 59 10.13 1.51 -2.76
C PHE A 59 9.41 0.68 -3.83
N ILE A 60 8.54 1.30 -4.62
CA ILE A 60 7.74 0.63 -5.65
C ILE A 60 8.62 0.11 -6.79
N CYS A 61 9.68 0.85 -7.18
CA CYS A 61 10.65 0.37 -8.18
C CYS A 61 11.33 -0.93 -7.72
N HIS A 62 11.75 -1.01 -6.45
CA HIS A 62 12.38 -2.22 -5.91
C HIS A 62 11.36 -3.36 -5.75
N LEU A 63 10.12 -3.04 -5.38
CA LEU A 63 9.05 -4.01 -5.31
C LEU A 63 8.73 -4.59 -6.71
N HIS A 64 8.62 -3.73 -7.73
CA HIS A 64 8.38 -4.13 -9.12
C HIS A 64 9.52 -4.96 -9.68
N SER A 65 10.78 -4.57 -9.45
CA SER A 65 11.93 -5.33 -9.97
C SER A 65 11.98 -6.78 -9.45
N VAL A 66 11.51 -7.00 -8.22
CA VAL A 66 11.40 -8.34 -7.64
C VAL A 66 10.17 -9.07 -8.17
N LEU A 67 8.99 -8.45 -8.17
CA LEU A 67 7.74 -9.12 -8.55
C LEU A 67 7.62 -9.34 -10.07
N GLY A 68 8.09 -8.40 -10.87
CA GLY A 68 7.79 -8.28 -12.29
C GLY A 68 6.34 -7.88 -12.55
N ASP A 69 5.91 -8.04 -13.79
CA ASP A 69 4.52 -7.77 -14.17
C ASP A 69 3.61 -8.89 -13.68
N VAL A 70 2.64 -8.52 -12.85
CA VAL A 70 1.65 -9.44 -12.28
C VAL A 70 0.31 -9.10 -12.91
N ARG A 71 -0.28 -10.06 -13.63
CA ARG A 71 -1.59 -9.88 -14.26
C ARG A 71 -2.65 -9.64 -13.20
N ASP A 72 -3.58 -8.72 -13.50
CA ASP A 72 -4.72 -8.38 -12.64
C ASP A 72 -4.35 -7.93 -11.22
N LEU A 73 -3.11 -7.44 -11.03
CA LEU A 73 -2.62 -6.98 -9.75
C LEU A 73 -3.48 -5.83 -9.23
N THR A 74 -3.97 -5.97 -8.01
CA THR A 74 -4.65 -4.91 -7.28
C THR A 74 -3.75 -4.36 -6.17
N LEU A 75 -3.56 -3.05 -6.16
CA LEU A 75 -2.85 -2.32 -5.11
C LEU A 75 -3.87 -1.61 -4.23
N MET A 76 -3.79 -1.78 -2.92
CA MET A 76 -4.59 -1.03 -1.95
C MET A 76 -3.69 -0.08 -1.14
N THR A 77 -4.01 1.20 -1.14
CA THR A 77 -3.23 2.25 -0.44
C THR A 77 -4.12 3.20 0.39
N ASP A 78 -3.48 4.02 1.23
CA ASP A 78 -4.13 4.99 2.13
C ASP A 78 -4.45 6.36 1.48
N ARG A 79 -4.50 6.43 0.14
CA ARG A 79 -4.82 7.64 -0.67
C ARG A 79 -3.89 8.83 -0.40
N GLN A 80 -2.66 8.57 0.06
CA GLN A 80 -1.68 9.62 0.29
C GLN A 80 -1.13 10.22 -1.00
N LYS A 81 -0.75 11.51 -0.93
CA LYS A 81 -0.31 12.30 -2.08
C LYS A 81 0.94 11.77 -2.79
N GLY A 82 1.81 11.04 -2.10
CA GLY A 82 3.06 10.52 -2.67
C GLY A 82 2.93 9.16 -3.38
N VAL A 83 2.02 8.29 -2.92
CA VAL A 83 1.97 6.89 -3.39
C VAL A 83 1.26 6.74 -4.73
N LEU A 84 0.15 7.45 -4.95
CA LEU A 84 -0.62 7.33 -6.19
C LEU A 84 0.19 7.74 -7.43
N PRO A 85 0.88 8.91 -7.44
CA PRO A 85 1.69 9.29 -8.59
C PRO A 85 2.88 8.37 -8.82
N ALA A 86 3.38 7.70 -7.77
CA ALA A 86 4.46 6.73 -7.91
C ALA A 86 3.97 5.39 -8.50
N ILE A 87 2.75 4.96 -8.14
CA ILE A 87 2.11 3.79 -8.76
C ILE A 87 1.84 4.05 -10.24
N GLU A 88 1.23 5.19 -10.58
CA GLU A 88 0.91 5.55 -11.97
C GLU A 88 2.17 5.59 -12.86
N GLU A 89 3.32 5.92 -12.30
CA GLU A 89 4.58 6.00 -13.03
C GLU A 89 5.28 4.64 -13.19
N ILE A 90 5.21 3.76 -12.18
CA ILE A 90 6.00 2.50 -12.14
C ILE A 90 5.18 1.26 -12.45
N MET A 91 3.90 1.24 -12.08
CA MET A 91 2.98 0.10 -12.27
C MET A 91 1.64 0.59 -12.85
N PRO A 92 1.62 1.25 -14.02
CA PRO A 92 0.40 1.87 -14.58
C PRO A 92 -0.74 0.87 -14.83
N GLU A 93 -0.41 -0.39 -15.12
CA GLU A 93 -1.40 -1.45 -15.40
C GLU A 93 -2.04 -2.03 -14.13
N ALA A 94 -1.55 -1.68 -12.93
CA ALA A 94 -2.09 -2.20 -11.68
C ALA A 94 -3.40 -1.50 -11.32
N ASN A 95 -4.39 -2.28 -10.89
CA ASN A 95 -5.66 -1.75 -10.39
C ASN A 95 -5.44 -1.05 -9.05
N ASN A 96 -5.67 0.25 -8.97
CA ASN A 96 -5.52 0.99 -7.72
C ASN A 96 -6.84 1.07 -6.94
N LYS A 97 -6.80 0.71 -5.66
CA LYS A 97 -7.94 0.75 -4.73
C LYS A 97 -7.53 1.50 -3.45
N TYR A 98 -8.51 2.07 -2.78
CA TYR A 98 -8.30 2.78 -1.53
C TYR A 98 -8.71 1.92 -0.35
N CYS A 99 -7.93 1.96 0.71
CA CYS A 99 -8.24 1.24 1.93
C CYS A 99 -9.52 1.79 2.58
N ALA A 100 -10.56 0.95 2.68
CA ALA A 100 -11.85 1.35 3.27
C ALA A 100 -11.72 1.86 4.71
N ARG A 101 -10.80 1.28 5.49
CA ARG A 101 -10.48 1.76 6.85
C ARG A 101 -9.95 3.19 6.84
N HIS A 102 -9.06 3.52 5.91
CA HIS A 102 -8.52 4.87 5.77
C HIS A 102 -9.57 5.85 5.24
N ILE A 103 -10.41 5.43 4.29
CA ILE A 103 -11.56 6.24 3.84
C ILE A 103 -12.46 6.59 5.03
N TYR A 104 -12.85 5.58 5.82
CA TYR A 104 -13.67 5.77 7.00
C TYR A 104 -12.99 6.70 8.01
N SER A 105 -11.74 6.43 8.38
CA SER A 105 -10.99 7.24 9.34
C SER A 105 -10.83 8.69 8.89
N ASN A 106 -10.52 8.94 7.61
CA ASN A 106 -10.37 10.28 7.06
C ASN A 106 -11.71 11.02 7.01
N PHE A 107 -12.80 10.32 6.71
CA PHE A 107 -14.12 10.92 6.72
C PHE A 107 -14.55 11.26 8.15
N SER A 108 -14.46 10.32 9.09
CA SER A 108 -14.86 10.53 10.49
C SER A 108 -14.05 11.63 11.19
N ALA A 109 -12.79 11.84 10.78
CA ALA A 109 -11.97 12.95 11.30
C ALA A 109 -12.48 14.34 10.88
N ASN A 110 -13.15 14.45 9.71
CA ASN A 110 -13.62 15.71 9.15
C ASN A 110 -15.14 15.90 9.28
N HIS A 111 -15.89 14.83 9.56
CA HIS A 111 -17.34 14.82 9.64
C HIS A 111 -17.77 14.13 10.94
N LEU A 112 -18.16 14.94 11.93
CA LEU A 112 -18.72 14.48 13.21
C LEU A 112 -20.18 14.07 13.02
N GLY A 113 -20.46 12.83 12.60
CA GLY A 113 -21.86 12.39 12.50
C GLY A 113 -22.13 11.08 11.77
N LEU A 114 -23.42 10.74 11.75
CA LEU A 114 -24.02 9.54 11.11
C LEU A 114 -24.00 9.57 9.57
N GLU A 115 -23.45 10.61 8.92
CA GLU A 115 -23.46 10.78 7.46
C GLU A 115 -22.81 9.60 6.70
N LEU A 116 -21.87 8.87 7.32
CA LEU A 116 -21.31 7.65 6.74
C LEU A 116 -22.33 6.50 6.64
N LYS A 117 -23.31 6.41 7.57
CA LYS A 117 -24.31 5.34 7.55
C LYS A 117 -25.32 5.47 6.42
N THR A 118 -25.42 6.65 5.79
CA THR A 118 -26.35 6.90 4.69
C THR A 118 -25.73 6.70 3.31
N HIS A 119 -24.41 6.48 3.24
CA HIS A 119 -23.66 6.36 1.99
C HIS A 119 -23.00 4.99 1.77
N PHE A 120 -23.18 4.05 2.71
CA PHE A 120 -22.75 2.65 2.62
C PHE A 120 -23.86 1.70 3.09
#